data_AF-A0A9P7YLH4-F1
#
_entry.id   AF-A0A9P7YLH4-F1
#
_cell.length_a   1.000
_cell.length_b   1.000
_cell.length_c   1.000
_cell.angle_alpha   90.00
_cell.angle_beta   90.00
_cell.angle_gamma   90.00
#
_symmetry.space_group_name_H-M   'P 1'
#
loop_
_entity.id
_entity.type
_entity.pdbx_description
1 polymer ?
#
loop_
_entity_poly.entity_id
_entity_poly.type
_entity_poly.pdbx_seq_one_letter_code
_entity_poly.pdbx_strand_id
1 'polypeptide(L)'
;SYNRWVTTQPESGGSINSVQNGILLGSAIHQLFDAYDLSINPDDNYNIVFFTLDGDNLAGKYLNQQFRDDPLRPADQLLRWHFRQAVLANMRGAGEPGFEHDFPPGSDIVSEILDGPKPVERMEFELFSRLAA
;
A
#
# COMPACT_ATOMS: atom_id res chain seq x y z
N SER A 1 10.81 -6.48 -11.72
CA SER A 1 10.07 -5.30 -12.19
C SER A 1 8.57 -5.59 -12.10
N TYR A 2 7.81 -4.69 -11.48
CA TYR A 2 6.36 -4.75 -11.28
C TYR A 2 5.57 -4.95 -12.59
N ASN A 3 6.08 -4.40 -13.69
CA ASN A 3 5.48 -4.41 -15.03
C ASN A 3 5.09 -5.81 -15.55
N ARG A 4 5.65 -6.89 -14.97
CA ARG A 4 5.33 -8.26 -15.34
C ARG A 4 3.94 -8.74 -14.88
N TRP A 5 3.31 -8.05 -13.92
CA TRP A 5 2.00 -8.42 -13.36
C TRP A 5 0.85 -7.60 -13.94
N VAL A 6 1.19 -6.52 -14.65
CA VAL A 6 0.25 -5.67 -15.38
C VAL A 6 0.20 -6.16 -16.82
N THR A 7 -0.98 -6.56 -17.27
CA THR A 7 -1.22 -7.03 -18.64
C THR A 7 -1.79 -5.93 -19.54
N THR A 8 -2.52 -4.98 -18.98
CA THR A 8 -3.14 -3.88 -19.71
C THR A 8 -2.17 -2.70 -19.75
N GLN A 9 -1.62 -2.41 -20.92
CA GLN A 9 -0.76 -1.24 -21.13
C GLN A 9 -1.61 -0.01 -21.46
N PRO A 10 -1.41 1.13 -20.78
CA PRO A 10 -2.09 2.37 -21.13
C PRO A 10 -1.49 2.99 -22.40
N GLU A 11 -2.24 3.87 -23.05
CA GLU A 11 -1.81 4.58 -24.26
C GLU A 11 -0.58 5.48 -24.03
N SER A 12 -0.40 5.97 -22.79
CA SER A 12 0.75 6.80 -22.42
C SER A 12 1.14 6.62 -20.95
N GLY A 13 2.41 6.92 -20.65
CA GLY A 13 2.96 6.92 -19.29
C GLY A 13 3.30 5.55 -18.69
N GLY A 14 3.20 4.47 -19.47
CA GLY A 14 3.71 3.14 -19.09
C GLY A 14 2.86 2.43 -18.03
N SER A 15 3.30 1.25 -17.60
CA SER A 15 2.54 0.33 -16.73
C SER A 15 2.12 0.91 -15.38
N ILE A 16 2.78 1.97 -14.89
CA ILE A 16 2.36 2.68 -13.67
C ILE A 16 0.97 3.33 -13.82
N ASN A 17 0.60 3.71 -15.05
CA ASN A 17 -0.71 4.30 -15.36
C ASN A 17 -1.74 3.23 -15.79
N SER A 18 -1.43 1.94 -15.62
CA SER A 18 -2.41 0.90 -15.91
C SER A 18 -3.54 0.92 -14.89
N VAL A 19 -4.77 0.67 -15.36
CA VAL A 19 -5.93 0.45 -14.48
C VAL A 19 -5.72 -0.69 -13.50
N GLN A 20 -4.90 -1.70 -13.87
CA GLN A 20 -4.55 -2.82 -13.00
C GLN A 20 -3.54 -2.44 -11.90
N ASN A 21 -3.05 -1.20 -11.89
CA ASN A 21 -2.21 -0.63 -10.83
C ASN A 21 -3.02 0.09 -9.74
N GLY A 22 -4.32 0.31 -9.94
CA GLY A 22 -5.12 1.17 -9.07
C GLY A 22 -6.47 0.58 -8.71
N ILE A 23 -6.97 0.96 -7.54
CA ILE A 23 -8.35 0.71 -7.12
C ILE A 23 -8.98 2.04 -6.73
N LEU A 24 -10.23 2.25 -7.14
CA LEU A 24 -10.97 3.44 -6.74
C LEU A 24 -11.62 3.20 -5.37
N LEU A 25 -11.35 4.08 -4.41
CA LEU A 25 -11.84 4.01 -3.04
C LEU A 25 -12.58 5.30 -2.67
N GLY A 26 -13.54 5.20 -1.75
CA GLY A 26 -14.11 6.39 -1.11
C GLY A 26 -13.02 7.12 -0.31
N SER A 27 -13.12 8.45 -0.19
CA SER A 27 -12.05 9.29 0.36
C SER A 27 -11.56 8.86 1.77
N ALA A 28 -12.48 8.48 2.65
CA ALA A 28 -12.12 7.99 3.99
C ALA A 28 -11.36 6.65 3.92
N ILE A 29 -11.84 5.71 3.11
CA ILE A 29 -11.20 4.40 2.93
C ILE A 29 -9.85 4.52 2.22
N HIS A 30 -9.72 5.46 1.28
CA HIS A 30 -8.45 5.77 0.62
C HIS A 30 -7.38 6.21 1.63
N GLN A 31 -7.73 7.09 2.57
CA GLN A 31 -6.79 7.52 3.62
C GLN A 31 -6.32 6.35 4.50
N LEU A 32 -7.23 5.44 4.85
CA LEU A 32 -6.89 4.25 5.63
C LEU A 32 -6.02 3.26 4.85
N PHE A 33 -6.26 3.13 3.54
CA PHE A 33 -5.48 2.27 2.66
C PHE A 33 -4.04 2.81 2.52
N ASP A 34 -3.88 4.10 2.21
CA ASP A 34 -2.57 4.78 2.09
C ASP A 34 -1.77 4.75 3.40
N ALA A 35 -2.45 4.88 4.54
CA ALA A 35 -1.83 4.84 5.86
C ALA A 35 -1.51 3.42 6.34
N TYR A 36 -1.80 2.39 5.55
CA TYR A 36 -1.67 0.98 5.93
C TYR A 36 -2.55 0.56 7.14
N ASP A 37 -3.55 1.36 7.50
CA ASP A 37 -4.51 1.07 8.57
C ASP A 37 -5.53 0.00 8.14
N LEU A 38 -5.73 -0.16 6.84
CA LEU A 38 -6.52 -1.22 6.21
C LEU A 38 -5.78 -1.77 4.98
N SER A 39 -5.95 -3.06 4.70
CA SER A 39 -5.54 -3.66 3.44
C SER A 39 -6.47 -4.79 3.01
N ILE A 40 -6.36 -5.20 1.74
CA ILE A 40 -7.09 -6.34 1.17
C ILE A 40 -6.14 -7.53 1.04
N ASN A 41 -6.52 -8.69 1.57
CA ASN A 41 -5.75 -9.93 1.43
C ASN A 41 -6.27 -10.78 0.26
N PRO A 42 -5.61 -10.76 -0.92
CA PRO A 42 -6.05 -11.55 -2.06
C PRO A 42 -5.87 -13.08 -1.85
N ASP A 43 -5.04 -13.49 -0.88
CA ASP A 43 -4.82 -14.92 -0.56
C ASP A 43 -5.89 -15.49 0.39
N ASP A 44 -6.71 -14.63 1.01
CA ASP A 44 -7.83 -15.00 1.86
C ASP A 44 -9.14 -14.48 1.27
N ASN A 45 -9.43 -14.90 0.04
CA ASN A 45 -10.67 -14.55 -0.66
C ASN A 45 -10.96 -13.02 -0.74
N TYR A 46 -9.92 -12.19 -0.81
CA TYR A 46 -10.02 -10.73 -0.82
C TYR A 46 -10.68 -10.16 0.45
N ASN A 47 -10.37 -10.78 1.59
CA ASN A 47 -10.74 -10.30 2.92
C ASN A 47 -10.19 -8.88 3.16
N ILE A 48 -11.04 -8.00 3.66
CA ILE A 48 -10.71 -6.65 4.10
C ILE A 48 -10.22 -6.74 5.55
N VAL A 49 -8.94 -6.47 5.75
CA VAL A 49 -8.26 -6.54 7.04
C VAL A 49 -7.98 -5.13 7.54
N PHE A 50 -8.45 -4.82 8.75
CA PHE A 50 -8.08 -3.62 9.48
C PHE A 50 -6.98 -3.94 10.47
N PHE A 51 -6.04 -3.01 10.59
CA PHE A 51 -4.97 -3.03 11.60
C PHE A 51 -5.22 -1.99 12.71
N THR A 52 -6.22 -1.11 12.52
CA THR A 52 -6.71 -0.14 13.49
C THR A 52 -8.20 -0.35 13.78
N LEU A 53 -8.85 0.62 14.46
CA LEU A 53 -10.28 0.56 14.72
C LEU A 53 -11.09 0.73 13.43
N ASP A 54 -11.97 -0.23 13.18
CA ASP A 54 -12.87 -0.21 12.03
C ASP A 54 -14.14 0.61 12.33
N GLY A 55 -14.17 1.85 11.85
CA GLY A 55 -15.33 2.75 11.97
C GLY A 55 -16.45 2.47 10.98
N ASP A 56 -16.16 1.74 9.89
CA ASP A 56 -17.08 1.51 8.77
C ASP A 56 -17.69 0.09 8.77
N ASN A 57 -17.33 -0.73 9.78
CA ASN A 57 -17.73 -2.12 9.92
C ASN A 57 -17.41 -2.94 8.64
N LEU A 58 -16.22 -2.74 8.09
CA LEU A 58 -15.72 -3.41 6.89
C LEU A 58 -14.77 -4.58 7.18
N ALA A 59 -14.22 -4.68 8.39
CA ALA A 59 -13.31 -5.74 8.79
C ALA A 59 -13.94 -7.13 8.65
N GLY A 60 -13.20 -8.06 8.05
CA GLY A 60 -13.65 -9.43 7.81
C GLY A 60 -14.68 -9.58 6.69
N LYS A 61 -15.10 -8.48 6.04
CA LYS A 61 -15.88 -8.54 4.80
C LYS A 61 -14.96 -8.84 3.62
N TYR A 62 -15.57 -9.22 2.50
CA TYR A 62 -14.85 -9.60 1.29
C TYR A 62 -15.24 -8.67 0.14
N LEU A 63 -14.31 -8.42 -0.78
CA LEU A 63 -14.66 -7.77 -2.03
C LEU A 63 -15.68 -8.61 -2.81
N ASN A 64 -16.66 -7.92 -3.40
CA ASN A 64 -17.76 -8.58 -4.09
C ASN A 64 -17.24 -9.42 -5.28
N GLN A 65 -18.04 -10.41 -5.71
CA GLN A 65 -17.66 -11.31 -6.80
C GLN A 65 -17.41 -10.55 -8.12
N GLN A 66 -18.23 -9.52 -8.40
CA GLN A 66 -18.10 -8.74 -9.63
C GLN A 66 -16.72 -8.08 -9.77
N PHE A 67 -16.16 -7.54 -8.68
CA PHE A 67 -14.82 -6.99 -8.67
C PHE A 67 -13.75 -8.05 -8.90
N ARG A 68 -13.94 -9.25 -8.32
CA ARG A 68 -12.99 -10.37 -8.45
C ARG A 68 -12.96 -10.97 -9.86
N ASP A 69 -14.09 -10.91 -10.57
CA ASP A 69 -14.23 -11.41 -11.93
C ASP A 69 -13.82 -10.39 -13.00
N ASP A 70 -13.61 -9.11 -12.63
CA ASP A 70 -13.19 -8.07 -13.57
C ASP A 70 -11.73 -8.30 -14.01
N PRO A 71 -11.43 -8.51 -15.30
CA PRO A 71 -10.05 -8.67 -15.78
C PRO A 71 -9.19 -7.40 -15.63
N LEU A 72 -9.81 -6.23 -15.44
CA LEU A 72 -9.14 -4.94 -15.21
C LEU A 72 -8.90 -4.64 -13.73
N ARG A 73 -9.34 -5.51 -12.82
CA ARG A 73 -9.06 -5.38 -11.39
C ARG A 73 -7.55 -5.26 -11.11
N PRO A 74 -7.16 -4.70 -9.96
CA PRO A 74 -5.77 -4.71 -9.53
C PRO A 74 -5.16 -6.10 -9.58
N ALA A 75 -3.91 -6.19 -10.04
CA ALA A 75 -3.20 -7.45 -10.04
C ALA A 75 -3.06 -7.99 -8.60
N ASP A 76 -3.29 -9.28 -8.39
CA ASP A 76 -3.21 -9.89 -7.05
C ASP A 76 -1.84 -9.69 -6.41
N GLN A 77 -0.78 -9.62 -7.21
CA GLN A 77 0.57 -9.39 -6.73
C GLN A 77 0.74 -8.00 -6.10
N LEU A 78 0.00 -6.98 -6.57
CA LEU A 78 -0.01 -5.66 -5.97
C LEU A 78 -0.76 -5.63 -4.65
N LEU A 79 -1.99 -6.17 -4.64
CA LEU A 79 -2.77 -6.26 -3.41
C LEU A 79 -2.02 -7.05 -2.34
N ARG A 80 -1.35 -8.13 -2.74
CA ARG A 80 -0.50 -8.94 -1.84
C ARG A 80 0.74 -8.18 -1.37
N TRP A 81 1.36 -7.39 -2.24
CA TRP A 81 2.49 -6.54 -1.84
C TRP A 81 2.03 -5.50 -0.81
N HIS A 82 0.94 -4.78 -1.08
CA HIS A 82 0.36 -3.80 -0.17
C HIS A 82 -0.02 -4.44 1.17
N PHE A 83 -0.68 -5.61 1.14
CA PHE A 83 -1.03 -6.35 2.36
C PHE A 83 0.18 -6.70 3.20
N ARG A 84 1.30 -7.12 2.58
CA ARG A 84 2.54 -7.39 3.31
C ARG A 84 3.12 -6.11 3.92
N GLN A 85 3.08 -4.98 3.21
CA GLN A 85 3.48 -3.69 3.78
C GLN A 85 2.60 -3.31 4.97
N ALA A 86 1.28 -3.48 4.86
CA ALA A 86 0.37 -3.20 5.96
C ALA A 86 0.62 -4.07 7.19
N VAL A 87 0.83 -5.38 6.99
CA VAL A 87 1.24 -6.28 8.07
C VAL A 87 2.56 -5.82 8.69
N LEU A 88 3.57 -5.47 7.89
CA LEU A 88 4.88 -5.03 8.41
C LEU A 88 4.81 -3.71 9.15
N ALA A 89 4.05 -2.73 8.65
CA ALA A 89 3.83 -1.44 9.28
C ALA A 89 3.17 -1.61 10.66
N ASN A 90 2.24 -2.55 10.79
CA ASN A 90 1.44 -2.73 12.01
C ASN A 90 1.97 -3.79 12.97
N MET A 91 2.77 -4.77 12.52
CA MET A 91 3.43 -5.74 13.42
C MET A 91 4.59 -5.15 14.22
N ARG A 92 5.06 -3.94 13.87
CA ARG A 92 6.09 -3.22 14.66
C ARG A 92 5.55 -2.64 15.99
N GLY A 93 4.27 -2.84 16.32
CA GLY A 93 3.68 -2.45 17.60
C GLY A 93 3.49 -0.93 17.75
N ALA A 94 2.80 -0.52 18.80
CA ALA A 94 2.33 0.86 19.05
C ALA A 94 3.42 1.95 19.23
N GLY A 95 4.66 1.70 18.82
CA GLY A 95 5.82 2.56 19.08
C GLY A 95 6.71 2.89 17.87
N GLU A 96 6.59 2.20 16.73
CA GLU A 96 7.39 2.54 15.54
C GLU A 96 6.49 3.01 14.39
N PRO A 97 6.81 4.12 13.70
CA PRO A 97 5.90 4.65 12.70
C PRO A 97 6.01 3.85 11.39
N GLY A 98 4.84 3.57 10.78
CA GLY A 98 4.73 2.95 9.47
C GLY A 98 5.12 3.94 8.36
N PHE A 99 6.40 4.01 8.03
CA PHE A 99 6.88 4.83 6.91
C PHE A 99 6.99 4.02 5.63
N GLU A 100 6.55 4.63 4.53
CA GLU A 100 6.76 4.08 3.19
C GLU A 100 8.25 4.21 2.79
N HIS A 101 8.81 3.13 2.25
CA HIS A 101 10.26 3.01 1.97
C HIS A 101 10.64 3.29 0.51
N ASP A 102 9.67 3.49 -0.38
CA ASP A 102 9.94 3.69 -1.80
C ASP A 102 10.17 5.17 -2.11
N PHE A 103 11.44 5.57 -2.06
CA PHE A 103 11.88 6.88 -2.55
C PHE A 103 12.18 6.80 -4.06
N PRO A 104 11.65 7.69 -4.90
CA PRO A 104 11.94 7.70 -6.34
C PRO A 104 13.45 7.77 -6.62
N PRO A 105 13.98 7.09 -7.65
CA PRO A 105 15.38 7.20 -8.01
C PRO A 105 15.77 8.65 -8.32
N GLY A 106 16.69 9.22 -7.53
CA GLY A 106 17.12 10.60 -7.65
C GLY A 106 16.34 11.61 -6.81
N SER A 107 15.40 11.16 -5.96
CA SER A 107 14.77 12.03 -4.98
C SER A 107 15.75 12.43 -3.88
N ASP A 108 15.59 13.65 -3.38
CA ASP A 108 16.24 14.06 -2.15
C ASP A 108 15.45 13.48 -0.97
N ILE A 109 15.82 12.26 -0.61
CA ILE A 109 15.24 11.50 0.50
C ILE A 109 15.17 12.33 1.78
N VAL A 110 16.16 13.19 2.04
CA VAL A 110 16.18 14.05 3.24
C VAL A 110 15.07 15.09 3.16
N SER A 111 14.93 15.76 2.02
CA SER A 111 13.85 16.74 1.81
C SER A 111 12.47 16.07 1.86
N GLU A 112 12.28 14.92 1.22
CA GLU A 112 11.00 14.19 1.26
C GLU A 112 10.64 13.68 2.66
N ILE A 113 11.63 13.33 3.48
CA ILE A 113 11.43 12.97 4.88
C ILE A 113 11.02 14.20 5.70
N LEU A 114 11.69 15.33 5.52
CA LEU A 114 11.42 16.58 6.25
C LEU A 114 10.03 17.15 5.93
N ASP A 115 9.58 17.01 4.68
CA ASP A 115 8.25 17.44 4.24
C ASP A 115 7.14 16.45 4.66
N GLY A 116 7.52 15.25 5.10
CA GLY A 116 6.61 14.17 5.51
C GLY A 116 6.17 14.24 6.98
N PRO A 117 5.08 13.53 7.34
CA PRO A 117 4.66 13.43 8.74
C PRO A 117 5.72 12.68 9.55
N LYS A 118 5.95 13.12 10.80
CA LYS A 118 6.93 12.51 11.74
C LYS A 118 8.35 12.40 11.14
N PRO A 119 8.94 13.53 10.71
CA PRO A 119 10.18 13.56 9.94
C PRO A 119 11.38 13.03 10.72
N VAL A 120 11.40 13.23 12.03
CA VAL A 120 12.48 12.76 12.92
C VAL A 120 12.46 11.25 13.02
N GLU A 121 11.28 10.67 13.32
CA GLU A 121 11.16 9.23 13.45
C GLU A 121 11.38 8.54 12.08
N ARG A 122 11.00 9.20 10.97
CA ARG A 122 11.24 8.69 9.61
C ARG A 122 12.71 8.72 9.24
N MET A 123 13.43 9.76 9.64
CA MET A 123 14.88 9.86 9.46
C MET A 123 15.63 8.77 10.22
N GLU A 124 15.28 8.56 11.49
CA GLU A 124 15.91 7.51 12.31
C GLU A 124 15.67 6.12 11.71
N PHE A 125 14.44 5.84 11.33
CA PHE A 125 14.06 4.60 10.68
C PHE A 125 14.84 4.32 9.38
N GLU A 126 14.99 5.33 8.52
CA GLU A 126 15.72 5.22 7.25
C GLU A 126 17.22 4.97 7.48
N LEU A 127 17.81 5.63 8.48
CA LEU A 127 19.21 5.43 8.86
C LEU A 127 19.46 4.00 9.36
N PHE A 128 18.61 3.48 10.26
CA PHE A 128 18.74 2.11 10.77
C PHE A 128 18.57 1.06 9.68
N SER A 129 17.63 1.25 8.75
CA SER A 129 17.37 0.30 7.67
C SER A 129 18.52 0.22 6.66
N ARG A 130 19.21 1.34 6.38
CA ARG A 130 20.35 1.37 5.44
C ARG A 130 21.67 0.92 6.06
N LEU A 131 21.88 1.13 7.35
CA LEU A 131 23.08 0.71 8.07
C LEU A 131 23.07 -0.79 8.45
N ALA A 132 21.89 -1.42 8.43
CA ALA A 132 21.72 -2.85 8.70
C ALA A 132 21.84 -3.75 7.46
N ALA A 133 22.07 -3.17 6.26
CA ALA A 133 22.20 -3.86 4.98
C ALA A 133 23.65 -4.08 4.55
#